data_AF-A0AAU6YE98-F1
#
_entry.id   AF-A0AAU6YE98-F1
#
_cell.length_a   1.000
_cell.length_b   1.000
_cell.length_c   1.000
_cell.angle_alpha   90.00
_cell.angle_beta   90.00
_cell.angle_gamma   90.00
#
_symmetry.space_group_name_H-M   'P 1'
#
loop_
_entity.id
_entity.type
_entity.pdbx_description
1 polymer ?
#
loop_
_entity_poly.entity_id
_entity_poly.type
_entity_poly.pdbx_seq_one_letter_code
_entity_poly.pdbx_strand_id
1 'polypeptide(L)'
;MFESNIYTPMNSSKRQIANAIATSIESDVAVRTKGRKQSVRSQHDMVSFHTNDNVTPEQAKQIVKELYEKTHNLSNRKYALGVHIDTDEVHVHIVWGLKDFNGKCYNVSNDYRVIERECEKLEQKYNLIIPENRISRDMDALDKRKDLSPKDKKDIISKKYKDKHPSSNERMLDVRGITSNKQQMKDALNVYLVSSSSPSDFINQITANGFNVIHNGKSSFSIQYEDQIFKASELALSYKALKAKLGEDTSFEQTLKSKHNVKKYEDCSIASNEAEPDYMKKIKPNSVFATKFKFIQHSDKVEYFYNSASSKKSFEYYKDPSKVSFHDLSRQSAKAGIQRLVADAKPPQSFTVNGPDFFKKNIWLEFQLMGLEAKGFKLEGYKPTPADLDELKKIQEQYASMNKKPEPKPQPAPEAPTVAVEAPKPVEPVIAPPVIPTPVQTTPEKPAEPTKQVDQHKVAATNDDLIDELMREFETADHKPVAEAPTKASETPTPVEPAVDDLYTPMTPEPIPEPENHKVDGDYSTYSNDEIVEEFEWLQSRLTKSLFPGSSTRDIAGHREMDNIPDNRNGIKTGEVKRQYEFRQKLYNLFDEIKERDPSAAKQLEQAFKAQMANKRAVTFDLKPQLTK
;
A
#
# COMPACT_ATOMS: atom_id res chain seq x y z
N MET A 1 -19.96 6.43 -8.67
CA MET A 1 -20.45 5.48 -9.71
C MET A 1 -19.30 4.57 -10.13
N PHE A 2 -19.55 3.34 -10.59
CA PHE A 2 -18.50 2.40 -11.03
C PHE A 2 -18.84 1.75 -12.38
N GLU A 3 -17.84 1.45 -13.21
CA GLU A 3 -17.98 0.71 -14.48
C GLU A 3 -16.67 -0.02 -14.84
N SER A 4 -16.76 -1.19 -15.50
CA SER A 4 -15.60 -1.92 -16.02
C SER A 4 -16.02 -2.83 -17.19
N ASN A 5 -15.09 -3.10 -18.11
CA ASN A 5 -15.26 -4.14 -19.14
C ASN A 5 -14.65 -5.50 -18.74
N ILE A 6 -14.21 -5.64 -17.49
CA ILE A 6 -13.68 -6.88 -16.92
C ILE A 6 -14.83 -7.62 -16.22
N TYR A 7 -15.04 -8.89 -16.58
CA TYR A 7 -16.06 -9.72 -15.94
C TYR A 7 -15.78 -9.87 -14.44
N THR A 8 -16.77 -9.50 -13.62
CA THR A 8 -16.79 -9.73 -12.17
C THR A 8 -18.14 -10.37 -11.81
N PRO A 9 -18.17 -11.41 -10.97
CA PRO A 9 -19.43 -12.05 -10.56
C PRO A 9 -20.38 -11.06 -9.87
N MET A 10 -21.69 -11.12 -10.17
CA MET A 10 -22.69 -10.16 -9.70
C MET A 10 -22.72 -9.90 -8.18
N ASN A 11 -22.35 -10.90 -7.36
CA ASN A 11 -22.34 -10.82 -5.90
C ASN A 11 -20.94 -10.59 -5.30
N SER A 12 -20.00 -10.04 -6.08
CA SER A 12 -18.63 -9.77 -5.62
C SER A 12 -18.56 -8.57 -4.69
N SER A 13 -17.88 -8.70 -3.54
CA SER A 13 -17.51 -7.55 -2.72
C SER A 13 -16.58 -6.59 -3.47
N LYS A 14 -16.54 -5.30 -3.08
CA LYS A 14 -15.60 -4.29 -3.63
C LYS A 14 -14.16 -4.81 -3.72
N ARG A 15 -13.70 -5.56 -2.72
CA ARG A 15 -12.37 -6.18 -2.68
C ARG A 15 -12.18 -7.32 -3.69
N GLN A 16 -13.21 -8.14 -3.93
CA GLN A 16 -13.17 -9.17 -4.98
C GLN A 16 -13.19 -8.53 -6.37
N ILE A 17 -13.95 -7.45 -6.57
CA ILE A 17 -13.98 -6.65 -7.80
C ILE A 17 -12.58 -6.07 -8.06
N ALA A 18 -12.00 -5.35 -7.10
CA ALA A 18 -10.64 -4.79 -7.17
C ALA A 18 -9.57 -5.86 -7.49
N ASN A 19 -9.57 -6.98 -6.75
CA ASN A 19 -8.63 -8.08 -6.97
C ASN A 19 -8.81 -8.73 -8.36
N ALA A 20 -10.06 -8.95 -8.80
CA ALA A 20 -10.35 -9.52 -10.12
C ALA A 20 -9.91 -8.59 -11.26
N ILE A 21 -10.09 -7.28 -11.10
CA ILE A 21 -9.63 -6.26 -12.06
C ILE A 21 -8.11 -6.27 -12.16
N ALA A 22 -7.40 -6.19 -11.03
CA ALA A 22 -5.94 -6.26 -11.00
C ALA A 22 -5.44 -7.57 -11.61
N THR A 23 -5.92 -8.73 -11.13
CA THR A 23 -5.51 -10.05 -11.62
C THR A 23 -5.82 -10.24 -13.11
N SER A 24 -6.96 -9.73 -13.61
CA SER A 24 -7.34 -9.84 -15.02
C SER A 24 -6.51 -8.91 -15.93
N ILE A 25 -6.09 -7.74 -15.47
CA ILE A 25 -5.14 -6.90 -16.21
C ILE A 25 -3.74 -7.54 -16.22
N GLU A 26 -3.36 -8.26 -15.16
CA GLU A 26 -2.08 -8.98 -15.08
C GLU A 26 -2.05 -10.32 -15.85
N SER A 27 -3.17 -11.05 -15.95
CA SER A 27 -3.21 -12.41 -16.52
C SER A 27 -2.84 -12.51 -17.99
N ASP A 28 -3.23 -11.50 -18.78
CA ASP A 28 -3.17 -11.56 -20.25
C ASP A 28 -1.75 -11.37 -20.80
N VAL A 29 -0.75 -11.25 -19.93
CA VAL A 29 0.66 -11.05 -20.26
C VAL A 29 1.46 -12.38 -20.28
N ALA A 30 0.79 -13.53 -20.18
CA ALA A 30 1.44 -14.86 -20.27
C ALA A 30 2.18 -15.13 -21.61
N VAL A 31 1.82 -14.43 -22.70
CA VAL A 31 2.49 -14.53 -24.01
C VAL A 31 3.88 -13.89 -23.95
N ARG A 32 4.91 -14.73 -23.77
CA ARG A 32 6.33 -14.34 -23.78
C ARG A 32 6.88 -14.05 -25.18
N THR A 33 6.48 -12.94 -25.81
CA THR A 33 7.28 -12.35 -26.90
C THR A 33 8.65 -11.93 -26.37
N LYS A 34 9.74 -12.24 -27.11
CA LYS A 34 11.13 -12.05 -26.65
C LYS A 34 11.52 -10.56 -26.57
N GLY A 35 11.27 -9.92 -25.42
CA GLY A 35 11.76 -8.57 -25.15
C GLY A 35 11.44 -8.07 -23.74
N ARG A 36 12.43 -7.45 -23.08
CA ARG A 36 12.37 -6.56 -21.90
C ARG A 36 11.18 -6.76 -20.93
N LYS A 37 11.44 -7.32 -19.73
CA LYS A 37 10.47 -7.36 -18.62
C LYS A 37 9.91 -5.94 -18.33
N GLN A 38 8.62 -5.71 -18.54
CA GLN A 38 7.90 -4.62 -17.90
C GLN A 38 7.51 -5.06 -16.48
N SER A 39 7.76 -4.21 -15.48
CA SER A 39 7.31 -4.41 -14.10
C SER A 39 5.87 -3.91 -13.92
N VAL A 40 5.59 -2.71 -14.41
CA VAL A 40 4.26 -2.08 -14.43
C VAL A 40 3.40 -2.74 -15.52
N ARG A 41 2.13 -3.04 -15.20
CA ARG A 41 1.19 -3.82 -16.03
C ARG A 41 -0.11 -3.07 -16.35
N SER A 42 -0.64 -2.36 -15.35
CA SER A 42 -1.70 -1.35 -15.47
C SER A 42 -1.12 0.06 -15.38
N GLN A 43 -1.89 1.05 -15.82
CA GLN A 43 -1.73 2.44 -15.41
C GLN A 43 -3.02 2.89 -14.71
N HIS A 44 -2.87 3.79 -13.75
CA HIS A 44 -3.93 4.42 -12.97
C HIS A 44 -3.77 5.91 -13.14
N ASP A 45 -4.84 6.56 -13.57
CA ASP A 45 -4.92 8.00 -13.79
C ASP A 45 -6.18 8.54 -13.12
N MET A 46 -6.20 9.84 -12.81
CA MET A 46 -7.35 10.53 -12.24
C MET A 46 -7.61 11.83 -13.01
N VAL A 47 -8.89 12.09 -13.32
CA VAL A 47 -9.37 13.27 -14.04
C VAL A 47 -10.38 14.02 -13.17
N SER A 48 -10.03 15.21 -12.70
CA SER A 48 -10.93 16.13 -12.00
C SER A 48 -11.60 17.12 -12.96
N PHE A 49 -12.82 17.54 -12.60
CA PHE A 49 -13.54 18.67 -13.17
C PHE A 49 -13.46 19.85 -12.19
N HIS A 50 -13.45 21.09 -12.69
CA HIS A 50 -13.30 22.25 -11.82
C HIS A 50 -14.55 22.43 -10.94
N THR A 51 -14.40 22.93 -9.71
CA THR A 51 -15.52 23.17 -8.77
C THR A 51 -16.71 23.95 -9.34
N ASN A 52 -16.46 24.82 -10.32
CA ASN A 52 -17.48 25.63 -11.02
C ASN A 52 -18.01 24.99 -12.32
N ASP A 53 -17.52 23.82 -12.75
CA ASP A 53 -18.04 23.08 -13.90
C ASP A 53 -19.31 22.32 -13.48
N ASN A 54 -20.45 22.62 -14.12
CA ASN A 54 -21.72 21.94 -13.83
C ASN A 54 -21.79 20.56 -14.51
N VAL A 55 -21.06 19.58 -13.96
CA VAL A 55 -20.89 18.22 -14.51
C VAL A 55 -21.48 17.18 -13.56
N THR A 56 -22.50 16.45 -14.02
CA THR A 56 -23.06 15.29 -13.29
C THR A 56 -22.09 14.10 -13.29
N PRO A 57 -22.18 13.15 -12.33
CA PRO A 57 -21.36 11.95 -12.33
C PRO A 57 -21.44 11.12 -13.63
N GLU A 58 -22.60 11.12 -14.28
CA GLU A 58 -22.86 10.45 -15.56
C GLU A 58 -22.11 11.14 -16.71
N GLN A 59 -22.12 12.47 -16.74
CA GLN A 59 -21.37 13.27 -17.70
C GLN A 59 -19.86 13.13 -17.46
N ALA A 60 -19.38 13.23 -16.22
CA ALA A 60 -17.98 13.02 -15.86
C ALA A 60 -17.47 11.66 -16.37
N LYS A 61 -18.23 10.59 -16.13
CA LYS A 61 -17.97 9.26 -16.68
C LYS A 61 -17.86 9.27 -18.21
N GLN A 62 -18.84 9.85 -18.89
CA GLN A 62 -18.91 9.84 -20.35
C GLN A 62 -17.77 10.64 -21.00
N ILE A 63 -17.40 11.78 -20.41
CA ILE A 63 -16.29 12.62 -20.87
C ILE A 63 -14.96 11.87 -20.72
N VAL A 64 -14.72 11.22 -19.57
CA VAL A 64 -13.48 10.47 -19.32
C VAL A 64 -13.40 9.21 -20.18
N LYS A 65 -14.51 8.50 -20.44
CA LYS A 65 -14.55 7.43 -21.44
C LYS A 65 -14.22 7.94 -22.83
N GLU A 66 -14.76 9.08 -23.26
CA GLU A 66 -14.46 9.68 -24.57
C GLU A 66 -12.98 10.12 -24.69
N LEU A 67 -12.39 10.65 -23.61
CA LEU A 67 -10.97 10.97 -23.53
C LEU A 67 -10.10 9.74 -23.73
N TYR A 68 -10.32 8.69 -22.93
CA TYR A 68 -9.48 7.50 -22.95
C TYR A 68 -9.70 6.63 -24.20
N GLU A 69 -10.88 6.65 -24.80
CA GLU A 69 -11.11 6.04 -26.11
C GLU A 69 -10.21 6.68 -27.18
N LYS A 70 -10.22 8.01 -27.31
CA LYS A 70 -9.42 8.73 -28.32
C LYS A 70 -7.91 8.66 -28.08
N THR A 71 -7.48 8.65 -26.82
CA THR A 71 -6.06 8.77 -26.44
C THR A 71 -5.36 7.42 -26.26
N HIS A 72 -6.09 6.38 -25.84
CA HIS A 72 -5.53 5.07 -25.47
C HIS A 72 -6.15 3.88 -26.22
N ASN A 73 -7.24 4.08 -26.98
CA ASN A 73 -8.06 3.02 -27.59
C ASN A 73 -8.62 2.07 -26.52
N LEU A 74 -9.39 2.66 -25.59
CA LEU A 74 -9.90 2.03 -24.38
C LEU A 74 -10.79 0.81 -24.67
N SER A 75 -11.60 0.85 -25.73
CA SER A 75 -12.42 -0.27 -26.21
C SER A 75 -11.61 -1.52 -26.52
N ASN A 76 -10.34 -1.37 -26.94
CA ASN A 76 -9.42 -2.46 -27.21
C ASN A 76 -8.55 -2.85 -25.98
N ARG A 77 -8.87 -2.37 -24.77
CA ARG A 77 -8.10 -2.59 -23.54
C ARG A 77 -8.99 -3.02 -22.39
N LYS A 78 -8.42 -3.75 -21.42
CA LYS A 78 -9.08 -3.94 -20.12
C LYS A 78 -9.06 -2.64 -19.32
N TYR A 79 -10.18 -2.26 -18.71
CA TYR A 79 -10.26 -1.10 -17.82
C TYR A 79 -11.33 -1.23 -16.74
N ALA A 80 -11.18 -0.41 -15.70
CA ALA A 80 -12.20 -0.09 -14.72
C ALA A 80 -12.14 1.40 -14.39
N LEU A 81 -13.28 2.01 -14.05
CA LEU A 81 -13.37 3.40 -13.66
C LEU A 81 -14.33 3.62 -12.48
N GLY A 82 -14.03 4.63 -11.66
CA GLY A 82 -14.83 5.06 -10.51
C GLY A 82 -15.00 6.57 -10.54
N VAL A 83 -16.26 7.03 -10.51
CA VAL A 83 -16.61 8.46 -10.38
C VAL A 83 -16.90 8.77 -8.92
N HIS A 84 -16.19 9.75 -8.39
CA HIS A 84 -16.20 10.19 -6.99
C HIS A 84 -16.70 11.63 -6.86
N ILE A 85 -17.31 11.91 -5.70
CA ILE A 85 -17.98 13.17 -5.33
C ILE A 85 -17.83 13.44 -3.81
N ASP A 86 -16.80 12.86 -3.19
CA ASP A 86 -16.48 12.91 -1.77
C ASP A 86 -15.49 14.03 -1.40
N THR A 87 -14.88 14.66 -2.41
CA THR A 87 -14.20 15.96 -2.32
C THR A 87 -15.11 17.06 -2.91
N ASP A 88 -14.68 18.32 -2.86
CA ASP A 88 -15.42 19.43 -3.47
C ASP A 88 -15.33 19.47 -5.02
N GLU A 89 -14.53 18.59 -5.64
CA GLU A 89 -14.42 18.44 -7.10
C GLU A 89 -14.95 17.07 -7.56
N VAL A 90 -15.82 17.05 -8.58
CA VAL A 90 -16.19 15.79 -9.24
C VAL A 90 -14.96 15.25 -9.95
N HIS A 91 -14.60 13.99 -9.69
CA HIS A 91 -13.40 13.39 -10.27
C HIS A 91 -13.61 11.91 -10.61
N VAL A 92 -12.81 11.42 -11.56
CA VAL A 92 -12.91 10.05 -12.07
C VAL A 92 -11.54 9.40 -12.02
N HIS A 93 -11.43 8.30 -11.28
CA HIS A 93 -10.28 7.40 -11.33
C HIS A 93 -10.49 6.39 -12.46
N ILE A 94 -9.45 6.11 -13.24
CA ILE A 94 -9.46 5.09 -14.28
C ILE A 94 -8.20 4.24 -14.21
N VAL A 95 -8.38 2.92 -14.15
CA VAL A 95 -7.31 1.92 -14.26
C VAL A 95 -7.45 1.20 -15.58
N TRP A 96 -6.37 1.15 -16.35
CA TRP A 96 -6.38 0.54 -17.69
C TRP A 96 -5.12 -0.30 -17.95
N GLY A 97 -5.26 -1.33 -18.80
CA GLY A 97 -4.19 -2.25 -19.14
C GLY A 97 -3.19 -1.66 -20.14
N LEU A 98 -1.89 -1.67 -19.80
CA LEU A 98 -0.83 -1.24 -20.71
C LEU A 98 -0.75 -2.13 -21.96
N LYS A 99 -1.23 -3.39 -21.91
CA LYS A 99 -1.36 -4.29 -23.06
C LYS A 99 -2.81 -4.27 -23.60
N ASP A 100 -2.99 -4.10 -24.91
CA ASP A 100 -4.31 -4.25 -25.56
C ASP A 100 -4.64 -5.72 -25.87
N PHE A 101 -5.89 -6.01 -26.27
CA PHE A 101 -6.34 -7.37 -26.58
C PHE A 101 -5.59 -8.00 -27.77
N ASN A 102 -5.03 -7.18 -28.68
CA ASN A 102 -4.14 -7.63 -29.76
C ASN A 102 -2.70 -7.92 -29.28
N GLY A 103 -2.44 -7.69 -28.00
CA GLY A 103 -1.19 -7.97 -27.31
C GLY A 103 -0.12 -6.88 -27.41
N LYS A 104 -0.45 -5.71 -27.95
CA LYS A 104 0.48 -4.58 -28.12
C LYS A 104 0.53 -3.73 -26.85
N CYS A 105 1.73 -3.53 -26.33
CA CYS A 105 1.97 -2.63 -25.20
C CYS A 105 1.89 -1.16 -25.63
N TYR A 106 1.25 -0.34 -24.79
CA TYR A 106 1.32 1.10 -24.82
C TYR A 106 2.72 1.53 -24.40
N ASN A 107 3.36 2.34 -25.24
CA ASN A 107 4.73 2.82 -25.05
C ASN A 107 4.90 4.15 -25.82
N VAL A 108 4.01 5.09 -25.54
CA VAL A 108 4.04 6.45 -26.12
C VAL A 108 4.91 7.33 -25.24
N SER A 109 5.75 8.16 -25.85
CA SER A 109 6.61 9.11 -25.13
C SER A 109 6.05 10.52 -25.27
N ASN A 110 5.81 11.21 -24.15
CA ASN A 110 5.09 12.49 -24.09
C ASN A 110 3.61 12.37 -24.52
N ASP A 111 3.00 11.25 -24.17
CA ASP A 111 1.54 10.99 -24.12
C ASP A 111 0.71 12.17 -23.58
N TYR A 112 1.19 12.91 -22.57
CA TYR A 112 0.52 14.12 -22.07
C TYR A 112 0.18 15.14 -23.18
N ARG A 113 0.97 15.23 -24.26
CA ARG A 113 0.67 16.12 -25.42
C ARG A 113 -0.49 15.62 -26.28
N VAL A 114 -0.86 14.35 -26.19
CA VAL A 114 -2.05 13.80 -26.84
C VAL A 114 -3.24 13.96 -25.89
N ILE A 115 -3.06 13.65 -24.61
CA ILE A 115 -4.08 13.75 -23.56
C ILE A 115 -4.59 15.19 -23.42
N GLU A 116 -3.71 16.16 -23.12
CA GLU A 116 -4.11 17.57 -22.93
C GLU A 116 -4.82 18.18 -24.16
N ARG A 117 -4.46 17.75 -25.38
CA ARG A 117 -5.11 18.22 -26.62
C ARG A 117 -6.50 17.62 -26.81
N GLU A 118 -6.75 16.38 -26.40
CA GLU A 118 -8.09 15.81 -26.41
C GLU A 118 -8.93 16.36 -25.26
N CYS A 119 -8.34 16.59 -24.07
CA CYS A 119 -9.00 17.31 -22.98
C CYS A 119 -9.49 18.70 -23.46
N GLU A 120 -8.65 19.49 -24.13
CA GLU A 120 -9.01 20.84 -24.60
C GLU A 120 -10.18 20.81 -25.61
N LYS A 121 -10.25 19.78 -26.47
CA LYS A 121 -11.42 19.56 -27.36
C LYS A 121 -12.67 19.14 -26.60
N LEU A 122 -12.53 18.36 -25.52
CA LEU A 122 -13.65 17.90 -24.70
C LEU A 122 -14.20 19.05 -23.84
N GLU A 123 -13.33 19.87 -23.25
CA GLU A 123 -13.71 21.10 -22.55
C GLU A 123 -14.51 22.04 -23.46
N GLN A 124 -14.04 22.26 -24.69
CA GLN A 124 -14.78 23.03 -25.70
C GLN A 124 -16.11 22.37 -26.10
N LYS A 125 -16.14 21.03 -26.25
CA LYS A 125 -17.35 20.27 -26.62
C LYS A 125 -18.43 20.28 -25.54
N TYR A 126 -18.03 20.21 -24.28
CA TYR A 126 -18.94 20.10 -23.12
C TYR A 126 -19.10 21.42 -22.35
N ASN A 127 -18.55 22.53 -22.86
CA ASN A 127 -18.59 23.87 -22.26
C ASN A 127 -18.06 23.90 -20.82
N LEU A 128 -16.86 23.34 -20.63
CA LEU A 128 -16.12 23.30 -19.37
C LEU A 128 -15.06 24.42 -19.31
N ILE A 129 -14.58 24.72 -18.12
CA ILE A 129 -13.49 25.67 -17.88
C ILE A 129 -12.19 25.12 -18.45
N ILE A 130 -11.69 25.74 -19.53
CA ILE A 130 -10.41 25.39 -20.18
C ILE A 130 -9.25 25.92 -19.34
N PRO A 131 -8.34 25.08 -18.81
CA PRO A 131 -7.18 25.54 -18.05
C PRO A 131 -6.21 26.37 -18.90
N GLU A 132 -5.76 27.51 -18.37
CA GLU A 132 -4.79 28.41 -19.03
C GLU A 132 -3.41 27.76 -19.20
N ASN A 133 -2.98 26.97 -18.20
CA ASN A 133 -1.65 26.39 -18.12
C ASN A 133 -1.66 24.95 -18.67
N ARG A 134 -1.22 24.78 -19.92
CA ARG A 134 -1.09 23.49 -20.61
C ARG A 134 0.29 23.33 -21.23
N ILE A 135 0.99 22.26 -20.83
CA ILE A 135 2.35 21.98 -21.28
C ILE A 135 2.35 21.69 -22.78
N SER A 136 1.31 21.00 -23.28
CA SER A 136 1.05 20.78 -24.70
C SER A 136 0.91 22.09 -25.48
N ARG A 137 0.13 23.06 -24.99
CA ARG A 137 -0.13 24.35 -25.65
C ARG A 137 1.16 25.17 -25.78
N ASP A 138 1.96 25.25 -24.72
CA ASP A 138 3.28 25.90 -24.77
C ASP A 138 4.28 25.12 -25.65
N MET A 139 4.28 23.79 -25.61
CA MET A 139 5.14 22.97 -26.48
C MET A 139 4.77 23.10 -27.95
N ASP A 140 3.49 23.25 -28.28
CA ASP A 140 3.00 23.45 -29.65
C ASP A 140 3.30 24.86 -30.17
N ALA A 141 3.38 25.86 -29.28
CA ALA A 141 3.92 27.19 -29.60
C ALA A 141 5.45 27.16 -29.79
N LEU A 142 6.17 26.45 -28.92
CA LEU A 142 7.63 26.30 -28.98
C LEU A 142 8.08 25.41 -30.15
N ASP A 143 7.29 24.43 -30.59
CA ASP A 143 7.66 23.60 -31.76
C ASP A 143 7.56 24.34 -33.10
N LYS A 144 6.75 25.40 -33.17
CA LYS A 144 6.74 26.35 -34.30
C LYS A 144 8.04 27.19 -34.36
N ARG A 145 8.77 27.33 -33.24
CA ARG A 145 10.09 27.98 -33.19
C ARG A 145 11.17 27.01 -33.67
N LYS A 146 11.70 27.27 -34.86
CA LYS A 146 12.81 26.52 -35.49
C LYS A 146 14.19 26.94 -34.97
N ASP A 147 14.26 28.09 -34.30
CA ASP A 147 15.44 28.73 -33.73
C ASP A 147 15.86 28.18 -32.36
N LEU A 148 14.99 27.42 -31.68
CA LEU A 148 15.24 26.84 -30.36
C LEU A 148 15.57 25.34 -30.47
N SER A 149 16.59 24.86 -29.77
CA SER A 149 16.88 23.42 -29.72
C SER A 149 15.87 22.66 -28.85
N PRO A 150 15.74 21.33 -29.00
CA PRO A 150 14.88 20.52 -28.13
C PRO A 150 15.23 20.63 -26.64
N LYS A 151 16.50 20.94 -26.30
CA LYS A 151 16.93 21.18 -24.92
C LYS A 151 16.37 22.51 -24.40
N ASP A 152 16.50 23.59 -25.17
CA ASP A 152 16.09 24.93 -24.73
C ASP A 152 14.57 24.98 -24.53
N LYS A 153 13.83 24.35 -25.45
CA LYS A 153 12.38 24.14 -25.34
C LYS A 153 12.00 23.40 -24.04
N LYS A 154 12.72 22.32 -23.70
CA LYS A 154 12.53 21.57 -22.45
C LYS A 154 12.89 22.41 -21.22
N ASP A 155 13.97 23.18 -21.26
CA ASP A 155 14.42 24.01 -20.13
C ASP A 155 13.47 25.20 -19.88
N ILE A 156 12.87 25.78 -20.93
CA ILE A 156 11.80 26.78 -20.84
C ILE A 156 10.56 26.20 -20.14
N ILE A 157 10.06 25.04 -20.59
CA ILE A 157 8.93 24.34 -19.95
C ILE A 157 9.25 23.98 -18.51
N SER A 158 10.42 23.39 -18.25
CA SER A 158 10.88 22.99 -16.92
C SER A 158 11.13 24.17 -15.97
N LYS A 159 11.11 25.41 -16.49
CA LYS A 159 11.17 26.66 -15.72
C LYS A 159 9.78 27.29 -15.50
N LYS A 160 8.88 27.23 -16.49
CA LYS A 160 7.48 27.69 -16.36
C LYS A 160 6.69 26.78 -15.43
N TYR A 161 6.72 25.47 -15.68
CA TYR A 161 6.02 24.42 -14.92
C TYR A 161 6.89 23.84 -13.80
N LYS A 162 7.77 24.67 -13.21
CA LYS A 162 8.54 24.24 -12.04
C LYS A 162 7.67 24.35 -10.80
N ASP A 163 7.04 23.25 -10.42
CA ASP A 163 6.29 23.17 -9.17
C ASP A 163 7.12 23.72 -8.00
N LYS A 164 6.61 24.81 -7.42
CA LYS A 164 7.07 25.35 -6.13
C LYS A 164 6.38 24.66 -4.95
N HIS A 165 5.36 23.85 -5.23
CA HIS A 165 4.62 23.12 -4.22
C HIS A 165 5.53 22.11 -3.50
N PRO A 166 5.35 21.91 -2.19
CA PRO A 166 6.00 20.81 -1.48
C PRO A 166 5.64 19.44 -2.09
N SER A 167 6.41 18.40 -1.79
CA SER A 167 6.06 17.04 -2.21
C SER A 167 4.68 16.62 -1.66
N SER A 168 4.01 15.65 -2.28
CA SER A 168 2.65 15.23 -1.87
C SER A 168 2.55 14.94 -0.36
N ASN A 169 3.56 14.27 0.20
CA ASN A 169 3.64 14.00 1.64
C ASN A 169 3.78 15.26 2.50
N GLU A 170 4.53 16.27 2.04
CA GLU A 170 4.62 17.57 2.73
C GLU A 170 3.29 18.32 2.62
N ARG A 171 2.65 18.36 1.44
CA ARG A 171 1.31 18.97 1.25
C ARG A 171 0.25 18.34 2.14
N MET A 172 0.27 17.01 2.32
CA MET A 172 -0.63 16.31 3.23
C MET A 172 -0.38 16.67 4.71
N LEU A 173 0.84 17.04 5.09
CA LEU A 173 1.16 17.52 6.43
C LEU A 173 0.73 18.98 6.60
N ASP A 174 0.97 19.84 5.60
CA ASP A 174 0.53 21.24 5.58
C ASP A 174 -1.00 21.35 5.71
N VAL A 175 -1.76 20.54 4.96
CA VAL A 175 -3.25 20.45 5.04
C VAL A 175 -3.72 20.01 6.44
N ARG A 176 -2.90 19.28 7.19
CA ARG A 176 -3.19 18.84 8.57
C ARG A 176 -2.67 19.83 9.62
N GLY A 177 -2.07 20.95 9.22
CA GLY A 177 -1.45 21.93 10.12
C GLY A 177 -0.13 21.46 10.75
N ILE A 178 0.54 20.46 10.15
CA ILE A 178 1.73 19.81 10.70
C ILE A 178 2.97 20.29 9.95
N THR A 179 3.84 21.07 10.59
CA THR A 179 5.16 21.38 10.03
C THR A 179 5.98 20.10 9.91
N SER A 180 6.33 19.68 8.68
CA SER A 180 7.14 18.46 8.47
C SER A 180 8.52 18.57 9.14
N ASN A 181 9.08 17.45 9.62
CA ASN A 181 10.44 17.38 10.22
C ASN A 181 11.52 18.09 9.39
N LYS A 182 11.46 17.93 8.07
CA LYS A 182 12.37 18.58 7.09
C LYS A 182 12.18 20.10 7.06
N GLN A 183 10.96 20.60 7.25
CA GLN A 183 10.69 22.03 7.33
C GLN A 183 11.11 22.59 8.70
N GLN A 184 10.79 21.91 9.81
CA GLN A 184 11.30 22.26 11.15
C GLN A 184 12.84 22.37 11.15
N MET A 185 13.52 21.41 10.54
CA MET A 185 14.98 21.40 10.34
C MET A 185 15.46 22.61 9.53
N LYS A 186 14.79 22.97 8.43
CA LYS A 186 15.13 24.19 7.66
C LYS A 186 14.94 25.44 8.51
N ASP A 187 13.83 25.56 9.24
CA ASP A 187 13.48 26.76 9.99
C ASP A 187 14.49 27.01 11.12
N ALA A 188 14.87 25.96 11.85
CA ALA A 188 15.93 26.00 12.85
C ALA A 188 17.31 26.35 12.23
N LEU A 189 17.65 25.78 11.08
CA LEU A 189 18.91 26.09 10.38
C LEU A 189 18.92 27.46 9.71
N ASN A 190 17.76 28.04 9.37
CA ASN A 190 17.67 29.31 8.66
C ASN A 190 18.12 30.50 9.54
N VAL A 191 17.99 30.40 10.86
CA VAL A 191 18.55 31.39 11.80
C VAL A 191 20.06 31.53 11.57
N TYR A 192 20.79 30.41 11.66
CA TYR A 192 22.24 30.38 11.42
C TYR A 192 22.61 30.75 9.99
N LEU A 193 21.79 30.38 9.01
CA LEU A 193 22.01 30.74 7.60
C LEU A 193 21.97 32.25 7.36
N VAL A 194 21.15 32.99 8.11
CA VAL A 194 21.05 34.45 8.02
C VAL A 194 22.15 35.15 8.82
N SER A 195 22.64 34.57 9.91
CA SER A 195 23.77 35.09 10.70
C SER A 195 25.16 34.68 10.21
N SER A 196 25.25 33.96 9.08
CA SER A 196 26.52 33.47 8.53
C SER A 196 27.16 34.44 7.54
N SER A 197 28.46 34.68 7.70
CA SER A 197 29.29 35.46 6.78
C SER A 197 29.81 34.67 5.57
N SER A 198 29.85 33.33 5.66
CA SER A 198 30.33 32.43 4.60
C SER A 198 29.75 31.01 4.74
N PRO A 199 29.84 30.16 3.70
CA PRO A 199 29.50 28.74 3.80
C PRO A 199 30.24 27.98 4.94
N SER A 200 31.52 28.24 5.19
CA SER A 200 32.25 27.64 6.33
C SER A 200 31.81 28.19 7.68
N ASP A 201 31.50 29.48 7.77
CA ASP A 201 30.92 30.09 8.97
C ASP A 201 29.58 29.43 9.31
N PHE A 202 28.71 29.19 8.32
CA PHE A 202 27.48 28.42 8.52
C PHE A 202 27.73 27.03 9.12
N ILE A 203 28.70 26.27 8.59
CA ILE A 203 29.09 24.96 9.16
C ILE A 203 29.65 25.10 10.58
N ASN A 204 30.39 26.17 10.89
CA ASN A 204 30.88 26.45 12.23
C ASN A 204 29.75 26.81 13.21
N GLN A 205 28.80 27.66 12.81
CA GLN A 205 27.68 28.10 13.64
C GLN A 205 26.75 26.92 13.97
N ILE A 206 26.34 26.10 12.99
CA ILE A 206 25.44 24.96 13.26
C ILE A 206 26.15 23.90 14.12
N THR A 207 27.46 23.67 13.93
CA THR A 207 28.20 22.70 14.77
C THR A 207 28.47 23.19 16.18
N ALA A 208 28.59 24.50 16.40
CA ALA A 208 28.60 25.09 17.74
C ALA A 208 27.22 24.97 18.44
N ASN A 209 26.13 24.90 17.67
CA ASN A 209 24.75 24.82 18.16
C ASN A 209 24.19 23.37 18.14
N GLY A 210 25.06 22.36 18.22
CA GLY A 210 24.68 20.96 18.46
C GLY A 210 24.26 20.15 17.23
N PHE A 211 24.16 20.76 16.04
CA PHE A 211 23.97 20.04 14.78
C PHE A 211 25.28 19.33 14.40
N ASN A 212 25.19 18.10 13.91
CA ASN A 212 26.35 17.31 13.50
C ASN A 212 26.40 17.27 11.97
N VAL A 213 27.60 17.45 11.40
CA VAL A 213 27.79 17.57 9.96
C VAL A 213 28.48 16.32 9.44
N ILE A 214 27.82 15.61 8.53
CA ILE A 214 28.32 14.36 7.95
C ILE A 214 28.81 14.66 6.54
N HIS A 215 30.11 14.94 6.39
CA HIS A 215 30.75 15.10 5.08
C HIS A 215 30.75 13.76 4.31
N ASN A 216 30.14 13.76 3.13
CA ASN A 216 29.87 12.60 2.28
C ASN A 216 30.60 12.67 0.92
N GLY A 217 31.51 13.64 0.73
CA GLY A 217 32.20 13.92 -0.53
C GLY A 217 32.40 15.42 -0.75
N LYS A 218 33.22 15.79 -1.74
CA LYS A 218 33.87 17.10 -1.92
C LYS A 218 33.13 18.34 -1.38
N SER A 219 31.85 18.52 -1.75
CA SER A 219 30.99 19.60 -1.24
C SER A 219 29.58 19.08 -0.86
N SER A 220 29.48 17.77 -0.66
CA SER A 220 28.26 17.02 -0.35
C SER A 220 28.28 16.63 1.12
N PHE A 221 27.26 17.03 1.87
CA PHE A 221 27.14 16.73 3.28
C PHE A 221 25.69 16.48 3.68
N SER A 222 25.50 15.88 4.85
CA SER A 222 24.21 15.78 5.53
C SER A 222 24.29 16.50 6.88
N ILE A 223 23.16 16.97 7.37
CA ILE A 223 23.03 17.57 8.70
C ILE A 223 22.23 16.59 9.56
N GLN A 224 22.76 16.30 10.74
CA GLN A 224 22.11 15.50 11.77
C GLN A 224 21.73 16.39 12.96
N TYR A 225 20.49 16.28 13.42
CA TYR A 225 20.03 16.82 14.69
C TYR A 225 19.18 15.75 15.37
N GLU A 226 19.45 15.45 16.64
CA GLU A 226 18.80 14.34 17.37
C GLU A 226 18.88 13.01 16.58
N ASP A 227 17.75 12.36 16.31
CA ASP A 227 17.64 11.14 15.49
C ASP A 227 17.54 11.39 13.98
N GLN A 228 17.39 12.66 13.57
CA GLN A 228 17.06 13.05 12.21
C GLN A 228 18.31 13.35 11.40
N ILE A 229 18.38 12.84 10.16
CA ILE A 229 19.47 13.10 9.22
C ILE A 229 18.88 13.47 7.86
N PHE A 230 19.22 14.65 7.35
CA PHE A 230 18.82 15.11 6.02
C PHE A 230 20.05 15.48 5.18
N LYS A 231 20.01 15.19 3.87
CA LYS A 231 21.06 15.68 2.96
C LYS A 231 20.92 17.19 2.82
N ALA A 232 22.05 17.90 2.74
CA ALA A 232 22.03 19.35 2.59
C ALA A 232 21.23 19.82 1.36
N SER A 233 21.20 19.03 0.27
CA SER A 233 20.35 19.28 -0.90
C SER A 233 18.83 19.22 -0.63
N GLU A 234 18.38 18.35 0.28
CA GLU A 234 16.95 18.19 0.63
C GLU A 234 16.44 19.39 1.45
N LEU A 235 17.33 20.00 2.24
CA LEU A 235 17.10 21.22 3.00
C LEU A 235 17.30 22.52 2.18
N ALA A 236 17.72 22.41 0.91
CA ALA A 236 18.17 23.53 0.07
C ALA A 236 19.41 24.30 0.63
N LEU A 237 20.28 23.58 1.34
CA LEU A 237 21.53 24.04 1.97
C LEU A 237 22.79 23.39 1.35
N SER A 238 22.71 22.84 0.13
CA SER A 238 23.89 22.32 -0.58
C SER A 238 24.91 23.43 -0.83
N TYR A 239 26.19 23.11 -1.05
CA TYR A 239 27.21 24.15 -1.30
C TYR A 239 26.84 25.10 -2.45
N LYS A 240 26.14 24.62 -3.49
CA LYS A 240 25.62 25.48 -4.57
C LYS A 240 24.59 26.51 -4.07
N ALA A 241 23.75 26.14 -3.11
CA ALA A 241 22.77 27.04 -2.50
C ALA A 241 23.38 27.96 -1.44
N LEU A 242 24.33 27.46 -0.64
CA LEU A 242 25.10 28.28 0.30
C LEU A 242 25.94 29.32 -0.46
N LYS A 243 26.68 28.92 -1.50
CA LYS A 243 27.46 29.84 -2.35
C LYS A 243 26.60 30.92 -3.00
N ALA A 244 25.36 30.59 -3.39
CA ALA A 244 24.42 31.54 -3.97
C ALA A 244 23.82 32.54 -2.95
N LYS A 245 23.96 32.30 -1.64
CA LYS A 245 23.53 33.20 -0.56
C LYS A 245 24.69 33.93 0.14
N LEU A 246 25.81 33.23 0.34
CA LEU A 246 26.91 33.60 1.24
C LEU A 246 28.28 33.76 0.52
N GLY A 247 28.31 33.70 -0.81
CA GLY A 247 29.53 33.87 -1.60
C GLY A 247 30.40 32.61 -1.78
N GLU A 248 31.48 32.77 -2.56
CA GLU A 248 32.48 31.74 -2.81
C GLU A 248 33.32 31.46 -1.56
N ASP A 249 33.51 30.19 -1.21
CA ASP A 249 34.38 29.79 -0.10
C ASP A 249 35.22 28.57 -0.49
N THR A 250 36.51 28.81 -0.69
CA THR A 250 37.51 27.80 -1.05
C THR A 250 37.89 26.89 0.13
N SER A 251 37.63 27.31 1.37
CA SER A 251 37.91 26.54 2.59
C SER A 251 36.80 25.55 2.94
N PHE A 252 35.62 25.67 2.33
CA PHE A 252 34.42 24.89 2.65
C PHE A 252 34.64 23.36 2.70
N GLU A 253 35.39 22.80 1.75
CA GLU A 253 35.71 21.37 1.74
C GLU A 253 36.59 20.95 2.93
N GLN A 254 37.50 21.82 3.36
CA GLN A 254 38.35 21.57 4.53
C GLN A 254 37.55 21.72 5.83
N THR A 255 36.66 22.71 5.91
CA THR A 255 35.72 22.89 7.03
C THR A 255 34.77 21.71 7.16
N LEU A 256 34.19 21.20 6.06
CA LEU A 256 33.37 19.99 6.08
C LEU A 256 34.13 18.76 6.57
N LYS A 257 35.40 18.62 6.21
CA LYS A 257 36.25 17.49 6.66
C LYS A 257 36.62 17.60 8.14
N SER A 258 37.01 18.78 8.61
CA SER A 258 37.38 18.99 10.03
C SER A 258 36.18 18.95 10.97
N LYS A 259 34.97 19.22 10.46
CA LYS A 259 33.70 19.14 11.18
C LYS A 259 32.92 17.85 10.94
N HIS A 260 33.50 16.84 10.27
CA HIS A 260 32.84 15.56 10.06
C HIS A 260 32.59 14.87 11.41
N ASN A 261 31.33 14.72 11.80
CA ASN A 261 30.92 13.94 12.96
C ASN A 261 29.59 13.21 12.69
N VAL A 262 29.51 11.95 13.10
CA VAL A 262 28.27 11.15 13.11
C VAL A 262 27.93 10.86 14.56
N LYS A 263 26.94 11.58 15.11
CA LYS A 263 26.57 11.40 16.52
C LYS A 263 25.77 10.13 16.69
N LYS A 264 26.42 9.10 17.23
CA LYS A 264 25.75 7.90 17.75
C LYS A 264 25.22 8.20 19.16
N TYR A 265 24.18 7.46 19.54
CA TYR A 265 23.64 7.49 20.89
C TYR A 265 23.66 6.06 21.43
N GLU A 266 24.20 5.90 22.63
CA GLU A 266 24.35 4.62 23.30
C GLU A 266 23.34 4.54 24.46
N ASP A 267 23.17 3.36 25.06
CA ASP A 267 22.25 3.05 26.17
C ASP A 267 20.76 3.42 26.00
N CYS A 268 20.35 3.83 24.80
CA CYS A 268 18.97 4.14 24.43
C CYS A 268 18.08 2.89 24.59
N SER A 269 17.35 2.81 25.70
CA SER A 269 16.68 1.58 26.10
C SER A 269 15.49 1.80 27.03
N ILE A 270 14.60 0.82 27.07
CA ILE A 270 13.54 0.71 28.08
C ILE A 270 13.75 -0.64 28.79
N ALA A 271 13.86 -0.63 30.11
CA ALA A 271 13.95 -1.84 30.93
C ALA A 271 12.69 -2.02 31.77
N SER A 272 12.26 -3.27 31.94
CA SER A 272 11.22 -3.70 32.87
C SER A 272 11.81 -3.98 34.25
N ASN A 273 10.98 -3.88 35.29
CA ASN A 273 11.30 -4.34 36.65
C ASN A 273 10.80 -5.78 36.96
N GLU A 274 10.20 -6.49 35.99
CA GLU A 274 9.74 -7.88 36.10
C GLU A 274 10.89 -8.86 35.81
N ALA A 275 11.12 -9.83 36.70
CA ALA A 275 12.19 -10.82 36.59
C ALA A 275 11.94 -11.90 35.53
N GLU A 276 10.67 -12.28 35.29
CA GLU A 276 10.29 -13.33 34.33
C GLU A 276 9.12 -12.89 33.43
N PRO A 277 9.39 -12.26 32.27
CA PRO A 277 8.35 -11.86 31.33
C PRO A 277 7.72 -13.06 30.59
N ASP A 278 6.49 -12.90 30.06
CA ASP A 278 5.85 -13.88 29.16
C ASP A 278 6.50 -13.87 27.75
N TYR A 279 7.79 -14.22 27.67
CA TYR A 279 8.65 -13.96 26.52
C TYR A 279 8.04 -14.39 25.16
N MET A 280 7.97 -13.43 24.24
CA MET A 280 7.48 -13.59 22.86
C MET A 280 5.98 -13.97 22.76
N LYS A 281 5.14 -13.41 23.63
CA LYS A 281 3.67 -13.50 23.54
C LYS A 281 3.17 -13.01 22.17
N LYS A 282 2.02 -13.53 21.72
CA LYS A 282 1.41 -13.15 20.44
C LYS A 282 0.92 -11.70 20.46
N ILE A 283 1.43 -10.88 19.53
CA ILE A 283 1.03 -9.48 19.35
C ILE A 283 -0.13 -9.38 18.35
N LYS A 284 -0.96 -8.33 18.46
CA LYS A 284 -2.07 -8.08 17.54
C LYS A 284 -1.56 -7.90 16.10
N PRO A 285 -2.13 -8.59 15.09
CA PRO A 285 -1.58 -8.61 13.72
C PRO A 285 -1.62 -7.24 13.04
N ASN A 286 -2.61 -6.40 13.36
CA ASN A 286 -2.77 -5.06 12.77
C ASN A 286 -2.01 -3.96 13.55
N SER A 287 -1.01 -4.33 14.35
CA SER A 287 -0.18 -3.38 15.11
C SER A 287 0.90 -2.76 14.23
N VAL A 288 1.42 -1.59 14.64
CA VAL A 288 2.58 -0.96 13.96
C VAL A 288 3.81 -1.88 14.02
N PHE A 289 4.01 -2.54 15.16
CA PHE A 289 4.99 -3.61 15.33
C PHE A 289 4.85 -4.70 14.24
N ALA A 290 3.68 -5.33 14.12
CA ALA A 290 3.49 -6.48 13.24
C ALA A 290 3.41 -6.13 11.74
N THR A 291 2.99 -4.91 11.40
CA THR A 291 2.82 -4.47 10.00
C THR A 291 4.06 -3.80 9.41
N LYS A 292 4.90 -3.14 10.22
CA LYS A 292 6.06 -2.38 9.73
C LYS A 292 7.43 -3.02 10.04
N PHE A 293 7.47 -4.07 10.87
CA PHE A 293 8.71 -4.74 11.25
C PHE A 293 8.66 -6.26 11.02
N LYS A 294 9.84 -6.81 10.74
CA LYS A 294 10.17 -8.24 10.74
C LYS A 294 11.20 -8.51 11.82
N PHE A 295 11.39 -9.77 12.21
CA PHE A 295 12.31 -10.13 13.28
C PHE A 295 13.21 -11.33 12.96
N ILE A 296 14.35 -11.38 13.65
CA ILE A 296 15.25 -12.53 13.72
C ILE A 296 15.40 -12.88 15.21
N GLN A 297 15.08 -14.12 15.57
CA GLN A 297 15.18 -14.61 16.94
C GLN A 297 16.49 -15.35 17.15
N HIS A 298 17.22 -14.96 18.20
CA HIS A 298 18.45 -15.59 18.69
C HIS A 298 18.18 -16.27 20.03
N SER A 299 19.21 -16.80 20.69
CA SER A 299 19.08 -17.52 21.98
C SER A 299 18.81 -16.61 23.18
N ASP A 300 19.34 -15.39 23.15
CA ASP A 300 19.33 -14.38 24.22
C ASP A 300 18.33 -13.24 23.94
N LYS A 301 18.11 -12.93 22.66
CA LYS A 301 17.39 -11.74 22.20
C LYS A 301 16.62 -11.94 20.89
N VAL A 302 15.78 -10.98 20.55
CA VAL A 302 15.12 -10.87 19.24
C VAL A 302 15.46 -9.51 18.60
N GLU A 303 15.99 -9.54 17.38
CA GLU A 303 16.37 -8.34 16.63
C GLU A 303 15.25 -7.94 15.65
N TYR A 304 14.87 -6.67 15.65
CA TYR A 304 13.78 -6.13 14.82
C TYR A 304 14.30 -5.20 13.73
N PHE A 305 13.79 -5.37 12.51
CA PHE A 305 14.19 -4.66 11.31
C PHE A 305 12.96 -4.12 10.57
N TYR A 306 13.11 -2.98 9.89
CA TYR A 306 12.04 -2.41 9.09
C TYR A 306 11.71 -3.30 7.87
N ASN A 307 10.42 -3.44 7.54
CA ASN A 307 9.98 -4.17 6.35
C ASN A 307 10.43 -3.48 5.06
N SER A 308 10.33 -2.14 4.99
CA SER A 308 10.78 -1.33 3.85
C SER A 308 12.30 -1.18 3.74
N ALA A 309 13.04 -1.40 4.83
CA ALA A 309 14.48 -1.27 4.89
C ALA A 309 15.08 -2.52 5.56
N SER A 310 15.05 -3.63 4.81
CA SER A 310 15.37 -5.01 5.24
C SER A 310 16.66 -5.18 6.06
N SER A 311 17.67 -4.32 5.85
CA SER A 311 18.97 -4.29 6.55
C SER A 311 19.06 -3.29 7.70
N LYS A 312 18.11 -2.37 7.84
CA LYS A 312 18.07 -1.37 8.91
C LYS A 312 17.44 -1.99 10.17
N LYS A 313 18.30 -2.38 11.11
CA LYS A 313 17.92 -2.74 12.49
C LYS A 313 17.30 -1.51 13.18
N SER A 314 16.23 -1.72 13.95
CA SER A 314 15.48 -0.66 14.64
C SER A 314 15.62 -0.78 16.16
N PHE A 315 15.41 -1.97 16.71
CA PHE A 315 15.59 -2.26 18.13
C PHE A 315 15.81 -3.77 18.34
N GLU A 316 16.24 -4.12 19.55
CA GLU A 316 16.43 -5.49 20.00
C GLU A 316 15.69 -5.69 21.32
N TYR A 317 15.13 -6.87 21.54
CA TYR A 317 14.42 -7.24 22.77
C TYR A 317 15.10 -8.42 23.45
N TYR A 318 15.54 -8.22 24.68
CA TYR A 318 16.24 -9.19 25.51
C TYR A 318 15.26 -9.83 26.51
N LYS A 319 15.44 -11.12 26.79
CA LYS A 319 14.59 -11.83 27.77
C LYS A 319 14.91 -11.44 29.20
N ASP A 320 16.20 -11.39 29.55
CA ASP A 320 16.70 -11.31 30.92
C ASP A 320 17.89 -10.33 31.01
N PRO A 321 17.75 -9.20 31.75
CA PRO A 321 16.48 -8.63 32.20
C PRO A 321 15.61 -8.24 30.99
N SER A 322 14.29 -8.21 31.17
CA SER A 322 13.36 -7.83 30.09
C SER A 322 13.59 -6.38 29.65
N LYS A 323 14.24 -6.21 28.49
CA LYS A 323 14.78 -4.91 28.03
C LYS A 323 14.65 -4.76 26.52
N VAL A 324 14.24 -3.57 26.08
CA VAL A 324 14.33 -3.17 24.66
C VAL A 324 15.47 -2.18 24.49
N SER A 325 16.41 -2.45 23.58
CA SER A 325 17.55 -1.60 23.23
C SER A 325 17.39 -1.06 21.81
N PHE A 326 17.42 0.27 21.63
CA PHE A 326 17.05 0.94 20.39
C PHE A 326 18.28 1.33 19.56
N HIS A 327 18.26 0.97 18.29
CA HIS A 327 19.24 1.38 17.26
C HIS A 327 18.70 2.54 16.41
N ASP A 328 17.38 2.71 16.41
CA ASP A 328 16.62 3.80 15.79
C ASP A 328 15.73 4.42 16.88
N LEU A 329 15.83 5.73 17.05
CA LEU A 329 15.23 6.48 18.15
C LEU A 329 13.91 7.18 17.77
N SER A 330 13.44 6.96 16.54
CA SER A 330 12.22 7.57 16.02
C SER A 330 10.97 7.05 16.74
N ARG A 331 9.92 7.85 16.73
CA ARG A 331 8.63 7.50 17.35
C ARG A 331 8.01 6.20 16.82
N GLN A 332 8.27 5.81 15.56
CA GLN A 332 7.81 4.52 15.04
C GLN A 332 8.58 3.34 15.68
N SER A 333 9.91 3.46 15.81
CA SER A 333 10.75 2.48 16.50
C SER A 333 10.33 2.38 17.98
N ALA A 334 10.23 3.52 18.67
CA ALA A 334 9.74 3.65 20.05
C ALA A 334 8.42 2.91 20.28
N LYS A 335 7.38 3.24 19.50
CA LYS A 335 6.05 2.64 19.58
C LYS A 335 6.08 1.12 19.42
N ALA A 336 6.87 0.61 18.48
CA ALA A 336 7.00 -0.83 18.24
C ALA A 336 7.76 -1.55 19.36
N GLY A 337 8.84 -0.95 19.89
CA GLY A 337 9.56 -1.48 21.05
C GLY A 337 8.68 -1.55 22.31
N ILE A 338 7.94 -0.48 22.61
CA ILE A 338 6.95 -0.46 23.70
C ILE A 338 5.87 -1.53 23.46
N GLN A 339 5.38 -1.70 22.23
CA GLN A 339 4.40 -2.76 21.89
C GLN A 339 4.93 -4.18 22.10
N ARG A 340 6.23 -4.43 21.91
CA ARG A 340 6.87 -5.72 22.25
C ARG A 340 6.93 -5.93 23.76
N LEU A 341 7.39 -4.92 24.50
CA LEU A 341 7.58 -5.00 25.94
C LEU A 341 6.25 -5.17 26.69
N VAL A 342 5.27 -4.32 26.37
CA VAL A 342 3.91 -4.36 26.95
C VAL A 342 3.14 -5.63 26.60
N ALA A 343 3.52 -6.35 25.54
CA ALA A 343 2.89 -7.62 25.20
C ALA A 343 3.30 -8.78 26.13
N ASP A 344 4.52 -8.77 26.67
CA ASP A 344 5.02 -9.83 27.57
C ASP A 344 4.85 -9.49 29.06
N ALA A 345 4.50 -8.23 29.32
CA ALA A 345 4.28 -7.60 30.62
C ALA A 345 2.91 -7.94 31.25
N LYS A 346 2.82 -7.83 32.59
CA LYS A 346 1.61 -8.03 33.40
C LYS A 346 1.40 -6.82 34.34
N PRO A 347 0.38 -5.97 34.12
CA PRO A 347 0.15 -4.81 34.99
C PRO A 347 -0.35 -5.24 36.39
N PRO A 348 -0.03 -4.50 37.47
CA PRO A 348 0.69 -3.22 37.47
C PRO A 348 2.23 -3.39 37.39
N GLN A 349 2.88 -2.59 36.55
CA GLN A 349 4.31 -2.77 36.22
C GLN A 349 4.98 -1.46 35.85
N SER A 350 6.29 -1.33 36.10
CA SER A 350 7.06 -0.10 35.85
C SER A 350 8.17 -0.33 34.83
N PHE A 351 8.35 0.64 33.95
CA PHE A 351 9.40 0.64 32.93
C PHE A 351 10.31 1.87 33.10
N THR A 352 11.62 1.67 33.02
CA THR A 352 12.61 2.75 33.13
C THR A 352 13.23 3.04 31.77
N VAL A 353 13.14 4.29 31.28
CA VAL A 353 13.75 4.73 30.01
C VAL A 353 15.11 5.41 30.22
N ASN A 354 16.11 4.93 29.49
CA ASN A 354 17.49 5.42 29.46
C ASN A 354 17.87 5.91 28.06
N GLY A 355 18.84 6.83 27.98
CA GLY A 355 19.24 7.53 26.75
C GLY A 355 19.04 9.05 26.84
N PRO A 356 19.18 9.79 25.72
CA PRO A 356 19.05 11.25 25.68
C PRO A 356 17.59 11.72 25.80
N ASP A 357 17.39 12.97 26.21
CA ASP A 357 16.06 13.46 26.56
C ASP A 357 15.06 13.52 25.40
N PHE A 358 15.50 13.74 24.15
CA PHE A 358 14.61 13.64 22.97
C PHE A 358 14.12 12.20 22.72
N PHE A 359 14.95 11.19 23.00
CA PHE A 359 14.55 9.79 22.89
C PHE A 359 13.58 9.44 24.02
N LYS A 360 13.89 9.85 25.26
CA LYS A 360 13.00 9.71 26.42
C LYS A 360 11.64 10.39 26.19
N LYS A 361 11.62 11.58 25.59
CA LYS A 361 10.43 12.27 25.10
C LYS A 361 9.66 11.43 24.08
N ASN A 362 10.32 10.89 23.06
CA ASN A 362 9.70 10.02 22.06
C ASN A 362 9.06 8.76 22.70
N ILE A 363 9.72 8.14 23.68
CA ILE A 363 9.14 7.04 24.47
C ILE A 363 7.90 7.51 25.24
N TRP A 364 8.01 8.60 25.99
CA TRP A 364 6.91 9.13 26.80
C TRP A 364 5.69 9.54 25.97
N LEU A 365 5.88 10.25 24.84
CA LEU A 365 4.79 10.61 23.92
C LEU A 365 4.04 9.37 23.43
N GLU A 366 4.73 8.34 22.96
CA GLU A 366 4.09 7.10 22.51
C GLU A 366 3.43 6.31 23.66
N PHE A 367 3.99 6.39 24.88
CA PHE A 367 3.42 5.79 26.08
C PHE A 367 2.06 6.41 26.45
N GLN A 368 1.97 7.74 26.41
CA GLN A 368 0.73 8.49 26.62
C GLN A 368 -0.28 8.25 25.50
N LEU A 369 0.15 8.30 24.24
CA LEU A 369 -0.71 8.08 23.07
C LEU A 369 -1.25 6.65 22.96
N MET A 370 -0.61 5.68 23.61
CA MET A 370 -1.13 4.32 23.77
C MET A 370 -1.98 4.12 25.04
N GLY A 371 -2.15 5.15 25.87
CA GLY A 371 -2.96 5.09 27.10
C GLY A 371 -2.52 3.97 28.04
N LEU A 372 -1.21 3.88 28.30
CA LEU A 372 -0.62 2.79 29.07
C LEU A 372 -0.73 2.98 30.60
N GLU A 373 -0.73 4.23 31.08
CA GLU A 373 -0.98 4.56 32.49
C GLU A 373 -2.37 4.09 32.94
N ALA A 374 -3.41 4.35 32.13
CA ALA A 374 -4.77 3.86 32.34
C ALA A 374 -4.92 2.31 32.26
N LYS A 375 -3.84 1.59 31.93
CA LYS A 375 -3.77 0.12 31.92
C LYS A 375 -2.88 -0.44 33.04
N GLY A 376 -2.43 0.41 33.97
CA GLY A 376 -1.59 0.02 35.10
C GLY A 376 -0.08 -0.01 34.82
N PHE A 377 0.38 0.53 33.68
CA PHE A 377 1.81 0.62 33.38
C PHE A 377 2.36 2.01 33.73
N LYS A 378 3.48 2.06 34.44
CA LYS A 378 4.19 3.30 34.78
C LYS A 378 5.46 3.45 33.93
N LEU A 379 5.79 4.68 33.55
CA LEU A 379 7.07 5.02 32.90
C LEU A 379 7.90 5.93 33.82
N GLU A 380 9.18 5.62 33.99
CA GLU A 380 10.14 6.35 34.81
C GLU A 380 11.41 6.71 34.01
N GLY A 381 12.17 7.70 34.47
CA GLY A 381 13.41 8.16 33.81
C GLY A 381 13.28 9.41 32.93
N TYR A 382 12.06 9.94 32.78
CA TYR A 382 11.76 11.20 32.07
C TYR A 382 10.77 12.07 32.84
N LYS A 383 10.84 13.40 32.63
CA LYS A 383 9.88 14.38 33.15
C LYS A 383 9.50 15.34 32.00
N PRO A 384 8.24 15.35 31.53
CA PRO A 384 7.83 16.19 30.41
C PRO A 384 7.86 17.67 30.77
N THR A 385 8.17 18.51 29.78
CA THR A 385 8.07 19.97 29.83
C THR A 385 6.68 20.44 29.37
N PRO A 386 6.31 21.72 29.58
CA PRO A 386 5.08 22.28 29.03
C PRO A 386 4.96 22.14 27.51
N ALA A 387 6.06 22.26 26.78
CA ALA A 387 6.08 22.10 25.32
C ALA A 387 5.74 20.66 24.89
N ASP A 388 6.12 19.66 25.67
CA ASP A 388 5.85 18.24 25.37
C ASP A 388 4.38 17.88 25.67
N LEU A 389 3.77 18.54 26.67
CA LEU A 389 2.34 18.45 26.95
C LEU A 389 1.51 19.09 25.82
N ASP A 390 1.95 20.23 25.27
CA ASP A 390 1.27 20.89 24.15
C ASP A 390 1.50 20.16 22.81
N GLU A 391 2.66 19.51 22.62
CA GLU A 391 2.86 18.59 21.49
C GLU A 391 1.93 17.37 21.62
N LEU A 392 1.83 16.76 22.80
CA LEU A 392 0.94 15.64 23.07
C LEU A 392 -0.53 15.98 22.74
N LYS A 393 -1.02 17.16 23.16
CA LYS A 393 -2.37 17.64 22.82
C LYS A 393 -2.56 17.75 21.31
N LYS A 394 -1.65 18.44 20.60
CA LYS A 394 -1.72 18.59 19.13
C LYS A 394 -1.78 17.25 18.41
N ILE A 395 -1.00 16.26 18.87
CA ILE A 395 -1.02 14.90 18.31
C ILE A 395 -2.35 14.19 18.61
N GLN A 396 -2.91 14.35 19.82
CA GLN A 396 -4.21 13.79 20.20
C GLN A 396 -5.36 14.43 19.40
N GLU A 397 -5.36 15.75 19.24
CA GLU A 397 -6.30 16.52 18.42
C GLU A 397 -6.22 16.11 16.93
N GLN A 398 -5.00 15.89 16.42
CA GLN A 398 -4.79 15.35 15.07
C GLN A 398 -5.34 13.92 14.92
N TYR A 399 -5.13 13.03 15.90
CA TYR A 399 -5.74 11.70 15.87
C TYR A 399 -7.27 11.78 16.01
N ALA A 400 -7.82 12.75 16.73
CA ALA A 400 -9.26 12.96 16.81
C ALA A 400 -9.85 13.48 15.49
N SER A 401 -9.18 14.44 14.82
CA SER A 401 -9.65 14.99 13.54
C SER A 401 -9.61 13.96 12.41
N MET A 402 -8.56 13.12 12.35
CA MET A 402 -8.49 12.01 11.38
C MET A 402 -9.52 10.90 11.64
N ASN A 403 -10.18 10.88 12.81
CA ASN A 403 -11.28 9.95 13.13
C ASN A 403 -12.67 10.62 13.09
N LYS A 404 -12.78 11.92 12.77
CA LYS A 404 -14.07 12.55 12.49
C LYS A 404 -14.62 12.00 11.18
N LYS A 405 -15.82 11.41 11.22
CA LYS A 405 -16.61 11.18 10.00
C LYS A 405 -16.98 12.54 9.39
N PRO A 406 -17.11 12.65 8.05
CA PRO A 406 -17.73 13.81 7.44
C PRO A 406 -19.13 14.01 8.00
N GLU A 407 -19.43 15.21 8.50
CA GLU A 407 -20.81 15.60 8.79
C GLU A 407 -21.53 15.76 7.43
N PRO A 408 -22.71 15.16 7.23
CA PRO A 408 -23.43 15.30 5.97
C PRO A 408 -23.79 16.78 5.77
N LYS A 409 -23.32 17.39 4.67
CA LYS A 409 -23.69 18.76 4.28
C LYS A 409 -25.23 18.88 4.34
N PRO A 410 -25.81 19.88 5.03
CA PRO A 410 -27.26 20.04 5.09
C PRO A 410 -27.87 20.06 3.70
N GLN A 411 -28.90 19.23 3.47
CA GLN A 411 -29.64 19.28 2.22
C GLN A 411 -30.29 20.68 2.09
N PRO A 412 -30.20 21.33 0.92
CA PRO A 412 -30.97 22.55 0.67
C PRO A 412 -32.46 22.27 0.93
N ALA A 413 -33.09 23.09 1.78
CA ALA A 413 -34.52 22.97 2.00
C ALA A 413 -35.26 23.25 0.68
N PRO A 414 -36.32 22.50 0.33
CA PRO A 414 -37.08 22.74 -0.88
C PRO A 414 -37.72 24.13 -0.82
N GLU A 415 -37.50 24.94 -1.86
CA GLU A 415 -37.99 26.33 -1.92
C GLU A 415 -39.52 26.37 -1.94
N ALA A 416 -40.12 26.87 -0.85
CA ALA A 416 -41.53 27.24 -0.81
C ALA A 416 -41.69 28.67 -1.36
N PRO A 417 -42.53 28.91 -2.39
CA PRO A 417 -42.60 30.21 -3.04
C PRO A 417 -43.43 31.22 -2.21
N THR A 418 -42.78 32.23 -1.64
CA THR A 418 -43.45 33.32 -0.91
C THR A 418 -43.09 34.70 -1.45
N VAL A 419 -43.96 35.18 -2.35
CA VAL A 419 -44.48 36.56 -2.50
C VAL A 419 -43.61 37.72 -1.96
N ALA A 420 -43.21 38.63 -2.85
CA ALA A 420 -42.55 39.88 -2.50
C ALA A 420 -43.47 40.89 -1.80
N VAL A 421 -42.92 41.64 -0.85
CA VAL A 421 -43.49 42.87 -0.26
C VAL A 421 -42.38 43.93 -0.17
N GLU A 422 -42.71 45.20 -0.40
CA GLU A 422 -41.75 46.31 -0.50
C GLU A 422 -41.06 46.71 0.82
N ALA A 423 -39.93 47.41 0.69
CA ALA A 423 -39.14 47.95 1.79
C ALA A 423 -39.20 49.49 1.87
N PRO A 424 -39.30 50.09 3.06
CA PRO A 424 -39.09 51.53 3.26
C PRO A 424 -37.59 51.91 3.21
N LYS A 425 -37.31 53.19 2.96
CA LYS A 425 -35.96 53.75 2.69
C LYS A 425 -35.51 54.76 3.79
N PRO A 426 -34.33 55.42 3.72
CA PRO A 426 -33.38 55.42 4.84
C PRO A 426 -33.22 56.76 5.57
N VAL A 427 -32.38 56.79 6.62
CA VAL A 427 -31.82 58.01 7.22
C VAL A 427 -30.32 57.84 7.53
N GLU A 428 -29.54 58.86 7.20
CA GLU A 428 -28.09 59.09 7.44
C GLU A 428 -27.89 60.64 7.48
N PRO A 429 -26.70 61.25 7.73
CA PRO A 429 -25.34 60.70 7.94
C PRO A 429 -24.64 61.28 9.20
N VAL A 430 -23.29 61.16 9.31
CA VAL A 430 -22.36 62.32 9.41
C VAL A 430 -20.85 61.90 9.46
N ILE A 431 -20.14 62.22 8.37
CA ILE A 431 -18.74 62.71 8.23
C ILE A 431 -17.53 61.85 8.72
N ALA A 432 -16.44 61.82 7.92
CA ALA A 432 -15.23 61.02 8.18
C ALA A 432 -13.85 61.70 7.81
N PRO A 433 -12.99 61.24 6.86
CA PRO A 433 -11.53 61.19 7.07
C PRO A 433 -10.65 62.00 6.09
N PRO A 434 -9.33 62.12 6.34
CA PRO A 434 -8.32 61.39 5.54
C PRO A 434 -7.26 60.69 6.45
N VAL A 435 -6.03 60.26 6.11
CA VAL A 435 -5.06 60.50 5.00
C VAL A 435 -4.13 59.26 4.79
N ILE A 436 -3.26 59.30 3.77
CA ILE A 436 -2.12 58.39 3.49
C ILE A 436 -0.90 59.27 3.06
N PRO A 437 0.33 58.74 2.81
CA PRO A 437 0.77 58.63 1.40
C PRO A 437 1.79 57.50 1.06
N THR A 438 2.11 57.34 -0.24
CA THR A 438 3.03 56.31 -0.81
C THR A 438 3.95 56.89 -1.91
N PRO A 439 5.21 56.41 -2.05
CA PRO A 439 6.04 56.59 -3.27
C PRO A 439 6.51 55.25 -3.94
N VAL A 440 7.42 55.29 -4.92
CA VAL A 440 7.24 54.54 -6.20
C VAL A 440 8.54 54.10 -6.94
N GLN A 441 8.56 52.84 -7.46
CA GLN A 441 9.41 52.27 -8.55
C GLN A 441 10.96 52.20 -8.30
N THR A 442 11.86 51.55 -9.09
CA THR A 442 11.91 51.08 -10.51
C THR A 442 12.66 49.71 -10.74
N THR A 443 12.58 49.17 -11.96
CA THR A 443 13.34 48.01 -12.56
C THR A 443 14.52 48.49 -13.46
N PRO A 444 15.34 47.67 -14.20
CA PRO A 444 15.32 46.21 -14.55
C PRO A 444 16.73 45.50 -14.38
N GLU A 445 17.18 44.38 -14.98
CA GLU A 445 16.62 43.36 -15.91
C GLU A 445 17.21 41.90 -15.85
N LYS A 446 18.42 41.65 -16.39
CA LYS A 446 18.91 40.38 -17.04
C LYS A 446 20.45 40.47 -17.28
N PRO A 447 21.30 39.44 -17.63
CA PRO A 447 21.14 38.01 -17.97
C PRO A 447 21.70 37.04 -16.86
N ALA A 448 22.48 35.94 -16.98
CA ALA A 448 23.22 35.22 -18.05
C ALA A 448 23.50 33.71 -17.73
N GLU A 449 24.43 33.06 -18.45
CA GLU A 449 24.74 31.60 -18.49
C GLU A 449 26.27 31.34 -18.71
N PRO A 450 26.86 30.10 -18.74
CA PRO A 450 26.23 28.78 -18.99
C PRO A 450 26.70 27.52 -18.18
N THR A 451 25.99 26.41 -18.44
CA THR A 451 26.45 24.99 -18.56
C THR A 451 26.51 23.94 -17.42
N LYS A 452 26.11 22.72 -17.84
CA LYS A 452 26.40 21.32 -17.38
C LYS A 452 25.63 20.71 -16.18
N GLN A 453 24.59 19.93 -16.54
CA GLN A 453 24.29 18.50 -16.24
C GLN A 453 24.71 17.92 -14.86
N VAL A 454 23.91 17.06 -14.19
CA VAL A 454 23.60 15.66 -14.57
C VAL A 454 22.34 15.12 -13.84
N ASP A 455 21.62 14.22 -14.51
CA ASP A 455 20.63 13.18 -14.12
C ASP A 455 19.59 13.34 -12.98
N GLN A 456 18.36 12.90 -13.30
CA GLN A 456 17.30 12.53 -12.37
C GLN A 456 17.07 11.01 -12.43
N HIS A 457 17.04 10.33 -11.28
CA HIS A 457 16.52 8.96 -11.18
C HIS A 457 14.99 8.98 -11.08
N LYS A 458 14.30 8.23 -11.94
CA LYS A 458 12.92 7.79 -11.67
C LYS A 458 12.96 6.61 -10.69
N VAL A 459 12.22 6.71 -9.59
CA VAL A 459 11.83 5.55 -8.78
C VAL A 459 10.48 5.07 -9.31
N ALA A 460 10.29 3.76 -9.43
CA ALA A 460 9.03 3.17 -9.88
C ALA A 460 8.19 2.71 -8.68
N ALA A 461 6.87 2.88 -8.75
CA ALA A 461 5.92 2.26 -7.84
C ALA A 461 5.88 0.73 -8.03
N THR A 462 5.38 0.03 -7.02
CA THR A 462 5.26 -1.43 -6.97
C THR A 462 3.81 -1.89 -6.89
N ASN A 463 3.54 -3.16 -7.23
CA ASN A 463 2.17 -3.65 -7.42
C ASN A 463 1.32 -3.60 -6.14
N ASP A 464 1.95 -3.70 -4.96
CA ASP A 464 1.26 -3.52 -3.67
C ASP A 464 0.72 -2.10 -3.49
N ASP A 465 1.45 -1.08 -3.97
CA ASP A 465 1.02 0.33 -3.90
C ASP A 465 -0.29 0.52 -4.67
N LEU A 466 -0.39 -0.03 -5.89
CA LEU A 466 -1.60 0.02 -6.72
C LEU A 466 -2.81 -0.67 -6.06
N ILE A 467 -2.60 -1.76 -5.31
CA ILE A 467 -3.70 -2.45 -4.62
C ILE A 467 -4.12 -1.66 -3.37
N ASP A 468 -3.17 -1.14 -2.58
CA ASP A 468 -3.44 -0.30 -1.40
C ASP A 468 -4.02 1.08 -1.77
N GLU A 469 -3.78 1.57 -2.98
CA GLU A 469 -4.38 2.78 -3.56
C GLU A 469 -5.82 2.49 -4.01
N LEU A 470 -6.04 1.45 -4.83
CA LEU A 470 -7.36 1.05 -5.30
C LEU A 470 -8.32 0.65 -4.15
N MET A 471 -7.80 0.00 -3.10
CA MET A 471 -8.57 -0.32 -1.90
C MET A 471 -8.97 0.93 -1.11
N ARG A 472 -8.09 1.92 -1.03
CA ARG A 472 -8.33 3.19 -0.32
C ARG A 472 -9.29 4.11 -1.08
N GLU A 473 -9.28 4.03 -2.41
CA GLU A 473 -10.19 4.76 -3.30
C GLU A 473 -11.63 4.19 -3.28
N PHE A 474 -11.80 2.87 -3.09
CA PHE A 474 -13.14 2.26 -3.04
C PHE A 474 -13.77 2.21 -1.63
N GLU A 475 -13.07 2.61 -0.56
CA GLU A 475 -13.58 2.65 0.82
C GLU A 475 -14.41 3.91 1.17
N THR A 476 -15.55 4.08 0.49
CA THR A 476 -16.63 5.00 0.93
C THR A 476 -17.87 4.27 1.45
N ALA A 477 -18.36 4.77 2.60
CA ALA A 477 -19.59 4.54 3.36
C ALA A 477 -20.32 3.17 3.27
N ASP A 478 -20.47 2.52 4.43
CA ASP A 478 -21.40 1.39 4.62
C ASP A 478 -22.85 1.78 4.32
N HIS A 479 -23.45 1.17 3.31
CA HIS A 479 -24.91 1.05 3.24
C HIS A 479 -25.34 -0.22 3.99
N LYS A 480 -26.09 -0.04 5.08
CA LYS A 480 -26.86 -1.14 5.67
C LYS A 480 -27.95 -1.56 4.66
N PRO A 481 -28.17 -2.87 4.41
CA PRO A 481 -29.38 -3.30 3.73
C PRO A 481 -30.60 -2.94 4.59
N VAL A 482 -31.60 -2.34 3.97
CA VAL A 482 -32.93 -2.16 4.57
C VAL A 482 -33.63 -3.53 4.54
N ALA A 483 -34.32 -3.89 5.63
CA ALA A 483 -35.00 -5.17 5.72
C ALA A 483 -36.32 -5.16 4.92
N GLU A 484 -36.50 -6.14 4.03
CA GLU A 484 -37.80 -6.43 3.42
C GLU A 484 -38.67 -7.28 4.36
N ALA A 485 -39.99 -7.05 4.30
CA ALA A 485 -40.99 -7.72 5.13
C ALA A 485 -41.49 -9.03 4.46
N PRO A 486 -41.99 -10.02 5.24
CA PRO A 486 -42.14 -11.38 4.74
C PRO A 486 -43.41 -11.60 3.89
N THR A 487 -43.25 -12.21 2.72
CA THR A 487 -44.36 -12.76 1.92
C THR A 487 -44.53 -14.26 2.14
N LYS A 488 -45.76 -14.63 2.52
CA LYS A 488 -46.35 -15.97 2.69
C LYS A 488 -45.64 -17.17 2.03
N ALA A 489 -45.58 -18.26 2.80
CA ALA A 489 -45.42 -19.61 2.26
C ALA A 489 -46.66 -20.06 1.44
N SER A 490 -46.43 -21.02 0.53
CA SER A 490 -47.46 -21.84 -0.12
C SER A 490 -46.99 -23.30 -0.10
N GLU A 491 -47.92 -24.24 -0.11
CA GLU A 491 -47.71 -25.61 0.38
C GLU A 491 -47.14 -26.57 -0.68
N THR A 492 -46.49 -27.64 -0.19
CA THR A 492 -46.04 -28.79 -0.99
C THR A 492 -47.12 -29.87 -1.11
N PRO A 493 -47.34 -30.45 -2.30
CA PRO A 493 -47.92 -31.78 -2.45
C PRO A 493 -46.83 -32.86 -2.62
N THR A 494 -46.99 -33.98 -1.92
CA THR A 494 -46.16 -35.21 -2.03
C THR A 494 -46.77 -36.20 -3.06
N PRO A 495 -46.14 -37.36 -3.39
CA PRO A 495 -46.20 -37.91 -4.75
C PRO A 495 -47.39 -38.85 -5.03
N VAL A 496 -47.56 -39.19 -6.31
CA VAL A 496 -48.43 -40.28 -6.79
C VAL A 496 -47.67 -41.15 -7.80
N GLU A 497 -47.59 -42.43 -7.48
CA GLU A 497 -47.19 -43.58 -8.31
C GLU A 497 -47.93 -44.81 -7.73
N PRO A 498 -48.01 -45.97 -8.39
CA PRO A 498 -47.57 -46.30 -9.75
C PRO A 498 -48.71 -46.92 -10.61
N ALA A 499 -48.36 -47.47 -11.79
CA ALA A 499 -49.16 -48.49 -12.47
C ALA A 499 -48.24 -49.55 -13.10
N VAL A 500 -48.63 -50.82 -12.94
CA VAL A 500 -48.02 -52.04 -13.52
C VAL A 500 -48.42 -52.19 -15.00
N ASP A 501 -47.94 -53.12 -15.85
CA ASP A 501 -47.34 -54.46 -15.72
C ASP A 501 -46.24 -54.63 -16.84
N ASP A 502 -45.55 -55.75 -17.11
CA ASP A 502 -45.92 -57.17 -16.98
C ASP A 502 -44.71 -58.15 -17.03
N LEU A 503 -44.90 -59.35 -16.50
CA LEU A 503 -44.28 -60.66 -16.80
C LEU A 503 -42.73 -60.93 -16.80
N TYR A 504 -42.43 -62.10 -16.18
CA TYR A 504 -41.40 -63.10 -16.49
C TYR A 504 -40.06 -63.14 -15.71
N THR A 505 -39.90 -64.23 -14.96
CA THR A 505 -38.67 -64.76 -14.32
C THR A 505 -38.74 -66.30 -14.35
N PRO A 506 -37.63 -67.06 -14.17
CA PRO A 506 -36.22 -66.73 -14.37
C PRO A 506 -35.48 -67.77 -15.25
N MET A 507 -34.28 -67.44 -15.72
CA MET A 507 -33.27 -68.44 -16.12
C MET A 507 -31.87 -67.99 -15.70
N THR A 508 -31.13 -68.87 -15.03
CA THR A 508 -29.72 -68.69 -14.67
C THR A 508 -28.83 -69.53 -15.62
N PRO A 509 -27.99 -68.91 -16.46
CA PRO A 509 -26.87 -69.57 -17.12
C PRO A 509 -25.66 -69.73 -16.19
N GLU A 510 -24.69 -70.51 -16.64
CA GLU A 510 -23.46 -70.87 -15.93
C GLU A 510 -22.47 -69.68 -15.78
N PRO A 511 -21.49 -69.76 -14.85
CA PRO A 511 -20.53 -68.68 -14.62
C PRO A 511 -19.69 -68.39 -15.87
N ILE A 512 -19.80 -67.16 -16.37
CA ILE A 512 -18.86 -66.56 -17.30
C ILE A 512 -17.49 -66.50 -16.60
N PRO A 513 -16.37 -66.91 -17.23
CA PRO A 513 -15.05 -66.81 -16.61
C PRO A 513 -14.73 -65.35 -16.24
N GLU A 514 -14.06 -65.16 -15.11
CA GLU A 514 -13.61 -63.84 -14.67
C GLU A 514 -12.78 -63.18 -15.79
N PRO A 515 -13.13 -61.97 -16.24
CA PRO A 515 -12.34 -61.28 -17.25
C PRO A 515 -10.96 -60.97 -16.66
N GLU A 516 -9.90 -61.35 -17.38
CA GLU A 516 -8.51 -61.14 -16.94
C GLU A 516 -8.32 -59.69 -16.49
N ASN A 517 -7.88 -59.47 -15.25
CA ASN A 517 -7.89 -58.15 -14.62
C ASN A 517 -6.97 -57.15 -15.37
N HIS A 518 -7.55 -56.41 -16.32
CA HIS A 518 -6.86 -55.46 -17.20
C HIS A 518 -6.54 -54.15 -16.46
N LYS A 519 -5.69 -54.25 -15.44
CA LYS A 519 -5.12 -53.11 -14.71
C LYS A 519 -4.37 -52.18 -15.68
N VAL A 520 -4.87 -50.96 -15.86
CA VAL A 520 -4.23 -49.92 -16.70
C VAL A 520 -3.53 -48.93 -15.79
N ASP A 521 -2.19 -48.89 -15.88
CA ASP A 521 -1.33 -48.19 -14.93
C ASP A 521 -1.65 -46.67 -14.84
N GLY A 522 -2.25 -46.26 -13.72
CA GLY A 522 -2.69 -44.87 -13.48
C GLY A 522 -4.15 -44.54 -13.83
N ASP A 523 -4.90 -45.48 -14.41
CA ASP A 523 -6.36 -45.44 -14.50
C ASP A 523 -6.96 -46.25 -13.35
N TYR A 524 -7.18 -45.57 -12.21
CA TYR A 524 -7.59 -46.20 -10.96
C TYR A 524 -8.99 -46.84 -11.01
N SER A 525 -9.80 -46.55 -12.03
CA SER A 525 -11.09 -47.22 -12.25
C SER A 525 -10.93 -48.72 -12.56
N THR A 526 -9.79 -49.11 -13.15
CA THR A 526 -9.44 -50.50 -13.48
C THR A 526 -8.85 -51.31 -12.33
N TYR A 527 -8.60 -50.69 -11.16
CA TYR A 527 -7.96 -51.34 -10.02
C TYR A 527 -9.02 -51.99 -9.12
N SER A 528 -8.73 -53.18 -8.57
CA SER A 528 -9.52 -53.74 -7.48
C SER A 528 -9.36 -52.92 -6.19
N ASN A 529 -10.25 -53.13 -5.21
CA ASN A 529 -10.21 -52.39 -3.95
C ASN A 529 -8.91 -52.62 -3.16
N ASP A 530 -8.38 -53.84 -3.14
CA ASP A 530 -7.10 -54.14 -2.49
C ASP A 530 -5.93 -53.45 -3.21
N GLU A 531 -5.94 -53.37 -4.55
CA GLU A 531 -4.90 -52.67 -5.32
C GLU A 531 -4.95 -51.14 -5.13
N ILE A 532 -6.13 -50.56 -4.93
CA ILE A 532 -6.30 -49.15 -4.53
C ILE A 532 -5.68 -48.90 -3.15
N VAL A 533 -5.85 -49.84 -2.21
CA VAL A 533 -5.25 -49.78 -0.88
C VAL A 533 -3.72 -49.89 -0.93
N GLU A 534 -3.18 -50.80 -1.73
CA GLU A 534 -1.73 -50.96 -1.91
C GLU A 534 -1.08 -49.73 -2.57
N GLU A 535 -1.66 -49.18 -3.64
CA GLU A 535 -1.19 -47.91 -4.25
C GLU A 535 -1.25 -46.76 -3.24
N PHE A 536 -2.30 -46.68 -2.41
CA PHE A 536 -2.43 -45.63 -1.41
C PHE A 536 -1.34 -45.72 -0.33
N GLU A 537 -1.07 -46.91 0.23
CA GLU A 537 0.02 -47.12 1.19
C GLU A 537 1.40 -46.83 0.57
N TRP A 538 1.59 -47.21 -0.68
CA TRP A 538 2.80 -46.90 -1.46
C TRP A 538 2.98 -45.39 -1.68
N LEU A 539 1.92 -44.65 -1.99
CA LEU A 539 1.94 -43.20 -2.18
C LEU A 539 2.11 -42.44 -0.86
N GLN A 540 1.33 -42.78 0.17
CA GLN A 540 1.32 -42.11 1.47
C GLN A 540 2.72 -42.12 2.12
N SER A 541 3.44 -43.23 2.02
CA SER A 541 4.80 -43.40 2.52
C SER A 541 5.87 -42.61 1.74
N ARG A 542 5.55 -42.06 0.56
CA ARG A 542 6.48 -41.34 -0.34
C ARG A 542 6.19 -39.85 -0.47
N LEU A 543 5.11 -39.35 0.12
CA LEU A 543 4.69 -37.95 0.02
C LEU A 543 5.35 -37.05 1.09
N THR A 544 6.24 -36.17 0.64
CA THR A 544 6.97 -35.24 1.51
C THR A 544 6.14 -33.99 1.80
N LYS A 545 5.56 -33.92 3.00
CA LYS A 545 4.70 -32.82 3.49
C LYS A 545 5.23 -31.41 3.20
N SER A 546 6.54 -31.16 3.40
CA SER A 546 7.15 -29.84 3.18
C SER A 546 7.23 -29.41 1.71
N LEU A 547 6.89 -30.30 0.77
CA LEU A 547 6.92 -30.06 -0.67
C LEU A 547 5.51 -29.94 -1.29
N PHE A 548 4.45 -29.87 -0.48
CA PHE A 548 3.10 -29.46 -0.90
C PHE A 548 3.00 -27.92 -0.99
N PRO A 549 2.44 -27.34 -2.07
CA PRO A 549 2.24 -25.89 -2.18
C PRO A 549 0.99 -25.43 -1.41
N GLY A 550 1.06 -24.26 -0.78
CA GLY A 550 -0.05 -23.64 -0.04
C GLY A 550 0.07 -23.77 1.49
N SER A 551 -1.01 -23.41 2.20
CA SER A 551 -1.05 -23.49 3.67
C SER A 551 -1.36 -24.90 4.16
N SER A 552 -0.82 -25.27 5.33
CA SER A 552 -1.03 -26.54 6.04
C SER A 552 -2.46 -26.77 6.58
N THR A 553 -3.43 -25.97 6.11
CA THR A 553 -4.83 -25.95 6.53
C THR A 553 -5.80 -26.34 5.40
N ARG A 554 -5.28 -26.64 4.20
CA ARG A 554 -6.07 -27.02 3.02
C ARG A 554 -6.36 -28.52 2.98
N ASP A 555 -7.39 -28.86 2.23
CA ASP A 555 -7.77 -30.22 1.81
C ASP A 555 -6.90 -30.71 0.65
N ILE A 556 -7.09 -31.98 0.29
CA ILE A 556 -6.58 -32.58 -0.95
C ILE A 556 -7.05 -31.73 -2.15
N ALA A 557 -8.31 -31.31 -2.18
CA ALA A 557 -8.85 -30.38 -3.19
C ALA A 557 -8.14 -29.02 -3.18
N GLY A 558 -8.04 -28.36 -2.02
CA GLY A 558 -7.32 -27.10 -1.88
C GLY A 558 -5.83 -27.18 -2.24
N HIS A 559 -5.16 -28.32 -2.09
CA HIS A 559 -3.79 -28.50 -2.59
C HIS A 559 -3.74 -28.78 -4.10
N ARG A 560 -4.73 -29.49 -4.67
CA ARG A 560 -4.90 -29.65 -6.13
C ARG A 560 -5.09 -28.31 -6.85
N GLU A 561 -5.83 -27.37 -6.25
CA GLU A 561 -5.91 -25.98 -6.73
C GLU A 561 -4.51 -25.34 -6.78
N MET A 562 -3.75 -25.43 -5.68
CA MET A 562 -2.43 -24.81 -5.57
C MET A 562 -1.42 -25.40 -6.56
N ASP A 563 -1.45 -26.70 -6.82
CA ASP A 563 -0.63 -27.35 -7.86
C ASP A 563 -1.01 -26.92 -9.29
N ASN A 564 -2.27 -26.56 -9.52
CA ASN A 564 -2.76 -26.06 -10.81
C ASN A 564 -2.47 -24.56 -11.05
N ILE A 565 -2.08 -23.79 -10.02
CA ILE A 565 -1.64 -22.40 -10.20
C ILE A 565 -0.40 -22.38 -11.14
N PRO A 566 -0.42 -21.61 -12.25
CA PRO A 566 0.64 -21.65 -13.25
C PRO A 566 2.05 -21.38 -12.70
N ASP A 567 2.23 -20.52 -11.69
CA ASP A 567 3.56 -20.26 -11.12
C ASP A 567 4.11 -21.42 -10.29
N ASN A 568 3.26 -22.15 -9.56
CA ASN A 568 3.66 -23.38 -8.88
C ASN A 568 4.00 -24.47 -9.91
N ARG A 569 3.14 -24.64 -10.92
CA ARG A 569 3.34 -25.59 -12.02
C ARG A 569 4.60 -25.29 -12.84
N ASN A 570 4.89 -24.02 -13.10
CA ASN A 570 6.13 -23.55 -13.75
C ASN A 570 7.36 -23.56 -12.80
N GLY A 571 7.16 -23.73 -11.49
CA GLY A 571 8.21 -23.97 -10.51
C GLY A 571 8.81 -25.38 -10.62
N ILE A 572 8.03 -26.34 -11.13
CA ILE A 572 8.43 -27.74 -11.33
C ILE A 572 9.41 -27.85 -12.49
N LYS A 573 10.71 -27.85 -12.18
CA LYS A 573 11.78 -27.83 -13.20
C LYS A 573 12.49 -29.17 -13.33
N THR A 574 13.02 -29.71 -12.24
CA THR A 574 13.71 -31.02 -12.18
C THR A 574 13.70 -31.58 -10.76
N GLY A 575 14.15 -32.83 -10.59
CA GLY A 575 14.49 -33.41 -9.28
C GLY A 575 13.29 -33.77 -8.40
N GLU A 576 13.52 -33.77 -7.08
CA GLU A 576 12.54 -34.22 -6.08
C GLU A 576 11.22 -33.44 -6.14
N VAL A 577 11.26 -32.13 -6.38
CA VAL A 577 10.07 -31.28 -6.49
C VAL A 577 9.14 -31.76 -7.62
N LYS A 578 9.71 -32.25 -8.73
CA LYS A 578 8.92 -32.85 -9.83
C LYS A 578 8.33 -34.20 -9.41
N ARG A 579 9.13 -35.08 -8.81
CA ARG A 579 8.67 -36.38 -8.32
C ARG A 579 7.54 -36.24 -7.29
N GLN A 580 7.63 -35.26 -6.39
CA GLN A 580 6.61 -34.98 -5.39
C GLN A 580 5.32 -34.40 -6.00
N TYR A 581 5.41 -33.58 -7.05
CA TYR A 581 4.23 -33.18 -7.83
C TYR A 581 3.57 -34.39 -8.49
N GLU A 582 4.35 -35.28 -9.12
CA GLU A 582 3.84 -36.49 -9.78
C GLU A 582 3.13 -37.42 -8.77
N PHE A 583 3.69 -37.60 -7.57
CA PHE A 583 3.02 -38.33 -6.49
C PHE A 583 1.75 -37.64 -5.98
N ARG A 584 1.68 -36.31 -5.96
CA ARG A 584 0.44 -35.57 -5.63
C ARG A 584 -0.62 -35.74 -6.71
N GLN A 585 -0.26 -35.71 -8.00
CA GLN A 585 -1.23 -35.98 -9.07
C GLN A 585 -1.78 -37.42 -8.98
N LYS A 586 -0.93 -38.42 -8.66
CA LYS A 586 -1.41 -39.78 -8.36
C LYS A 586 -2.38 -39.81 -7.16
N LEU A 587 -2.01 -39.19 -6.03
CA LEU A 587 -2.91 -39.07 -4.86
C LEU A 587 -4.24 -38.40 -5.22
N TYR A 588 -4.22 -37.37 -6.07
CA TYR A 588 -5.42 -36.66 -6.49
C TYR A 588 -6.37 -37.56 -7.28
N ASN A 589 -5.89 -38.28 -8.29
CA ASN A 589 -6.72 -39.19 -9.08
C ASN A 589 -7.24 -40.36 -8.23
N LEU A 590 -6.37 -40.95 -7.39
CA LEU A 590 -6.75 -42.03 -6.48
C LEU A 590 -7.80 -41.59 -5.44
N PHE A 591 -7.73 -40.33 -4.98
CA PHE A 591 -8.74 -39.77 -4.07
C PHE A 591 -10.11 -39.56 -4.75
N ASP A 592 -10.13 -39.19 -6.04
CA ASP A 592 -11.39 -39.07 -6.78
C ASP A 592 -12.04 -40.46 -6.95
N GLU A 593 -11.27 -41.49 -7.31
CA GLU A 593 -11.72 -42.88 -7.40
C GLU A 593 -12.28 -43.40 -6.06
N ILE A 594 -11.54 -43.23 -4.96
CA ILE A 594 -12.00 -43.62 -3.60
C ILE A 594 -13.31 -42.90 -3.24
N LYS A 595 -13.48 -41.65 -3.68
CA LYS A 595 -14.67 -40.83 -3.43
C LYS A 595 -15.88 -41.25 -4.25
N GLU A 596 -15.68 -41.81 -5.45
CA GLU A 596 -16.77 -42.38 -6.25
C GLU A 596 -17.18 -43.77 -5.74
N ARG A 597 -16.25 -44.58 -5.22
CA ARG A 597 -16.54 -45.89 -4.59
C ARG A 597 -17.13 -45.80 -3.19
N ASP A 598 -16.50 -45.06 -2.28
CA ASP A 598 -17.03 -44.76 -0.94
C ASP A 598 -16.79 -43.29 -0.53
N PRO A 599 -17.81 -42.43 -0.66
CA PRO A 599 -17.79 -41.06 -0.15
C PRO A 599 -17.49 -40.94 1.36
N SER A 600 -17.75 -41.97 2.16
CA SER A 600 -17.43 -42.02 3.59
C SER A 600 -15.93 -42.21 3.83
N ALA A 601 -15.31 -43.21 3.19
CA ALA A 601 -13.86 -43.41 3.21
C ALA A 601 -13.11 -42.17 2.73
N ALA A 602 -13.53 -41.56 1.61
CA ALA A 602 -12.91 -40.34 1.10
C ALA A 602 -13.02 -39.16 2.09
N LYS A 603 -14.18 -38.98 2.74
CA LYS A 603 -14.36 -37.94 3.76
C LYS A 603 -13.45 -38.14 4.99
N GLN A 604 -13.26 -39.38 5.42
CA GLN A 604 -12.35 -39.72 6.51
C GLN A 604 -10.88 -39.55 6.12
N LEU A 605 -10.51 -39.95 4.90
CA LEU A 605 -9.19 -39.74 4.30
C LEU A 605 -8.84 -38.24 4.23
N GLU A 606 -9.77 -37.40 3.79
CA GLU A 606 -9.56 -35.95 3.75
C GLU A 606 -9.38 -35.35 5.16
N GLN A 607 -10.14 -35.84 6.15
CA GLN A 607 -10.00 -35.42 7.55
C GLN A 607 -8.65 -35.84 8.15
N ALA A 608 -8.16 -37.05 7.85
CA ALA A 608 -6.85 -37.54 8.27
C ALA A 608 -5.72 -36.76 7.60
N PHE A 609 -5.82 -36.50 6.29
CA PHE A 609 -4.90 -35.66 5.55
C PHE A 609 -4.81 -34.24 6.12
N LYS A 610 -5.95 -33.61 6.41
CA LYS A 610 -6.02 -32.30 7.11
C LYS A 610 -5.32 -32.34 8.48
N ALA A 611 -5.48 -33.42 9.25
CA ALA A 611 -4.80 -33.58 10.54
C ALA A 611 -3.27 -33.75 10.41
N GLN A 612 -2.82 -34.54 9.42
CA GLN A 612 -1.41 -34.73 9.08
C GLN A 612 -0.77 -33.41 8.63
N MET A 613 -1.44 -32.63 7.77
CA MET A 613 -0.99 -31.30 7.35
C MET A 613 -0.95 -30.31 8.53
N ALA A 614 -1.94 -30.36 9.43
CA ALA A 614 -1.98 -29.53 10.65
C ALA A 614 -0.92 -29.88 11.73
N ASN A 615 -0.05 -30.89 11.51
CA ASN A 615 1.05 -31.27 12.40
C ASN A 615 0.62 -31.78 13.79
N LYS A 616 -0.62 -32.26 13.91
CA LYS A 616 -1.03 -33.12 15.04
C LYS A 616 -0.32 -34.49 14.88
N ARG A 617 -0.15 -35.26 15.97
CA ARG A 617 0.56 -36.56 15.95
C ARG A 617 0.12 -37.39 14.74
N ALA A 618 1.10 -37.91 13.99
CA ALA A 618 0.88 -38.50 12.68
C ALA A 618 -0.18 -39.62 12.73
N VAL A 619 -1.34 -39.33 12.15
CA VAL A 619 -2.37 -40.33 11.87
C VAL A 619 -2.03 -40.92 10.51
N THR A 620 -1.31 -42.04 10.50
CA THR A 620 -1.27 -42.94 9.33
C THR A 620 -2.68 -43.45 9.10
N PHE A 621 -3.33 -42.97 8.04
CA PHE A 621 -4.67 -43.41 7.68
C PHE A 621 -4.56 -44.79 7.03
N ASP A 622 -5.12 -45.80 7.69
CA ASP A 622 -5.25 -47.15 7.16
C ASP A 622 -6.49 -47.23 6.25
N LEU A 623 -6.28 -47.61 5.00
CA LEU A 623 -7.32 -47.70 3.99
C LEU A 623 -8.03 -49.08 3.99
N LYS A 624 -7.37 -50.12 4.53
CA LYS A 624 -7.88 -51.51 4.52
C LYS A 624 -9.29 -51.63 5.10
N PRO A 625 -9.62 -51.08 6.29
CA PRO A 625 -10.91 -51.35 6.95
C PRO A 625 -12.14 -50.69 6.30
N GLN A 626 -11.96 -49.93 5.21
CA GLN A 626 -13.04 -49.12 4.62
C GLN A 626 -13.42 -49.60 3.21
N LEU A 627 -12.48 -50.17 2.44
CA LEU A 627 -12.73 -50.70 1.09
C LEU A 627 -12.88 -52.23 1.04
N THR A 628 -12.76 -52.93 2.17
CA THR A 628 -12.92 -54.39 2.31
C THR A 628 -14.25 -54.77 2.98
N LYS A 629 -15.33 -54.07 2.63
CA LYS A 629 -16.69 -54.24 3.16
C LYS A 629 -17.70 -54.65 2.10
#